data_AF-A0A7Y9FKD3-F1
#
_entry.id   AF-A0A7Y9FKD3-F1
#
_cell.length_a   1.000
_cell.length_b   1.000
_cell.length_c   1.000
_cell.angle_alpha   90.00
_cell.angle_beta   90.00
_cell.angle_gamma   90.00
#
_symmetry.space_group_name_H-M   'P 1'
#
loop_
_entity.id
_entity.type
_entity.pdbx_description
1 polymer ?
#
loop_
_entity_poly.entity_id
_entity_poly.type
_entity_poly.pdbx_seq_one_letter_code
_entity_poly.pdbx_strand_id
1 'polypeptide(L)' 'MLRAMDCRYAWPVRKWHPIYTAPEGVRVVTKIDDANGVRNETILVRQGQAWFTPNPAGVPVGYQPTHGSIS' A
#
# COMPACT_ATOMS: atom_id res chain seq x y z
N MET A 1 23.80 -2.10 -17.66
CA MET A 1 24.36 -2.46 -16.35
C MET A 1 23.53 -1.71 -15.30
N LEU A 2 22.59 -2.36 -14.61
CA LEU A 2 21.89 -1.79 -13.46
C LEU A 2 22.18 -2.72 -12.29
N ARG A 3 22.99 -2.24 -11.35
CA ARG A 3 23.38 -2.95 -10.13
C ARG A 3 22.49 -2.50 -8.97
N ALA A 4 22.05 -3.51 -8.23
CA ALA A 4 21.79 -3.55 -6.79
C ALA A 4 20.73 -2.58 -6.25
N MET A 5 19.51 -3.10 -6.08
CA MET A 5 18.75 -2.86 -4.86
C MET A 5 18.30 -4.21 -4.30
N ASP A 6 18.88 -4.58 -3.17
CA ASP A 6 18.52 -5.76 -2.39
C ASP A 6 17.02 -5.75 -2.06
N CYS A 7 16.30 -6.68 -2.68
CA CYS A 7 15.42 -7.66 -2.02
C CYS A 7 14.82 -7.16 -0.68
N ARG A 8 13.65 -6.51 -0.69
CA ARG A 8 12.42 -7.30 -0.55
C ARG A 8 11.09 -6.62 -0.93
N TYR A 9 10.98 -5.30 -1.12
CA TYR A 9 9.66 -4.67 -1.37
C TYR A 9 9.65 -3.34 -2.16
N ALA A 10 10.69 -3.00 -2.91
CA ALA A 10 10.63 -1.83 -3.80
C ALA A 10 9.95 -2.17 -5.14
N TRP A 11 8.64 -2.40 -5.11
CA TRP A 11 7.85 -2.41 -6.35
C TRP A 11 7.74 -0.97 -6.84
N PRO A 12 8.10 -0.62 -8.09
CA PRO A 12 7.87 0.73 -8.56
C PRO A 12 6.36 0.93 -8.64
N VAL A 13 5.79 1.60 -7.64
CA VAL A 13 4.42 2.08 -7.69
C VAL A 13 4.35 3.08 -8.82
N ARG A 14 3.78 2.66 -9.95
CA ARG A 14 3.72 3.51 -11.15
C ARG A 14 2.65 4.58 -11.03
N LYS A 15 1.59 4.28 -10.29
CA LYS A 15 0.44 5.17 -10.12
C LYS A 15 -0.25 4.91 -8.79
N TRP A 16 -0.61 6.01 -8.14
CA TRP A 16 -1.44 6.01 -6.94
C TRP A 16 -2.89 6.22 -7.33
N HIS A 17 -3.78 5.46 -6.70
CA HIS A 17 -5.20 5.47 -6.96
C HIS A 17 -6.01 5.69 -5.69
N PRO A 18 -7.25 6.22 -5.80
CA PRO A 18 -8.17 6.32 -4.68
C PRO A 18 -8.47 4.97 -4.04
N ILE A 19 -8.76 5.01 -2.74
CA ILE A 19 -9.01 3.84 -1.90
C ILE A 19 -10.03 2.84 -2.47
N TYR A 20 -11.11 3.33 -3.10
CA TYR A 20 -12.23 2.49 -3.53
C TYR A 20 -11.91 1.62 -4.75
N THR A 21 -10.85 1.92 -5.49
CA THR A 21 -10.40 1.10 -6.63
C THR A 21 -9.40 0.01 -6.22
N ALA A 22 -9.09 -0.10 -4.92
CA ALA A 22 -8.14 -1.09 -4.44
C ALA A 22 -8.67 -2.51 -4.63
N PRO A 23 -7.82 -3.44 -5.10
CA PRO A 23 -8.19 -4.85 -5.23
C PRO A 23 -8.42 -5.50 -3.86
N GLU A 24 -9.48 -6.30 -3.77
CA GLU A 24 -9.87 -7.03 -2.56
C GLU A 24 -8.89 -8.20 -2.30
N GLY A 25 -8.45 -8.37 -1.04
CA GLY A 25 -7.60 -9.50 -0.64
C GLY A 25 -6.16 -9.48 -1.19
N VAL A 26 -5.78 -8.42 -1.90
CA VAL A 26 -4.44 -8.28 -2.49
C VAL A 26 -3.57 -7.37 -1.62
N ARG A 27 -2.31 -7.78 -1.42
CA ARG A 27 -1.29 -6.96 -0.78
C ARG A 27 -0.89 -5.84 -1.73
N VAL A 28 -1.17 -4.60 -1.37
CA VAL A 28 -0.81 -3.41 -2.15
C VAL A 28 0.00 -2.46 -1.29
N VAL A 29 0.92 -1.73 -1.92
CA VAL A 29 1.56 -0.58 -1.25
C VAL A 29 0.50 0.49 -1.10
N THR A 30 0.42 1.06 0.09
CA THR A 30 -0.52 2.12 0.43
C THR A 30 0.25 3.31 0.95
N LYS A 31 -0.28 4.51 0.73
CA LYS A 31 0.26 5.70 1.37
C LYS A 31 -0.79 6.69 1.87
N ILE A 32 -0.37 7.49 2.84
CA ILE A 32 -1.08 8.69 3.30
C ILE A 32 -0.19 9.89 2.98
N ASP A 33 -0.72 10.82 2.19
CA ASP A 33 -0.16 12.13 1.97
C ASP A 33 -0.89 13.15 2.86
N ASP A 34 -0.14 14.03 3.51
CA ASP A 34 -0.68 15.22 4.18
C ASP A 34 0.01 16.50 3.67
N ALA A 35 -0.28 17.64 4.28
CA ALA A 35 0.29 18.93 3.87
C ALA A 35 1.84 18.98 3.94
N ASN A 36 2.46 18.07 4.70
CA ASN A 36 3.91 17.98 4.87
C ASN A 36 4.54 16.83 4.06
N GLY A 37 3.77 16.11 3.24
CA GLY A 37 4.24 15.03 2.39
C GLY A 37 3.73 13.64 2.81
N VAL A 38 4.48 12.59 2.47
CA VAL A 38 4.11 11.19 2.78
C VAL A 38 4.37 10.90 4.25
N ARG A 39 3.33 10.60 5.03
CA ARG A 39 3.47 10.24 6.46
C ARG A 39 3.51 8.75 6.74
N ASN A 40 2.89 7.94 5.89
CA ASN A 40 2.79 6.52 6.10
C ASN A 40 2.80 5.83 4.75
N GLU A 41 3.82 5.03 4.47
CA GLU A 41 3.89 4.16 3.29
C GLU A 41 4.10 2.73 3.78
N THR A 42 3.12 1.87 3.51
CA THR A 42 3.12 0.50 4.04
C THR A 42 2.31 -0.45 3.17
N ILE A 43 2.55 -1.75 3.30
CA ILE A 43 1.76 -2.77 2.61
C ILE A 43 0.53 -3.08 3.45
N LEU A 44 -0.64 -3.02 2.83
CA LEU A 44 -1.90 -3.40 3.45
C LEU A 44 -2.72 -4.29 2.52
N VAL A 45 -3.71 -4.96 3.09
CA VAL A 45 -4.72 -5.75 2.39
C VAL A 45 -6.08 -5.14 2.65
N ARG A 46 -6.83 -4.86 1.59
CA ARG A 46 -8.23 -4.45 1.71
C ARG A 46 -9.10 -5.67 1.97
N GLN A 47 -9.96 -5.55 2.98
CA GLN A 47 -11.05 -6.49 3.24
C GLN A 47 -12.34 -5.71 3.51
N GLY A 48 -13.24 -5.68 2.53
CA GLY A 48 -14.46 -4.88 2.51
C GLY A 48 -14.16 -3.38 2.52
N GLN A 49 -14.51 -2.71 3.63
CA GLN A 49 -14.27 -1.28 3.88
C GLN A 49 -13.07 -1.03 4.80
N ALA A 50 -12.43 -2.10 5.29
CA ALA A 50 -11.33 -2.03 6.24
C ALA A 50 -10.01 -2.44 5.58
N TRP A 51 -8.91 -2.01 6.21
CA TRP A 51 -7.55 -2.27 5.75
C TRP A 51 -6.76 -2.95 6.85
N PHE A 52 -5.97 -3.94 6.49
CA PHE A 52 -5.29 -4.81 7.45
C PHE A 52 -3.81 -4.94 7.12
N THR A 53 -2.99 -5.06 8.16
CA THR A 53 -1.60 -5.45 8.01
C THR A 53 -1.49 -6.87 7.41
N PRO A 54 -0.45 -7.17 6.60
CA PRO A 54 -0.38 -8.39 5.79
C PRO A 54 -0.03 -9.67 6.58
N ASN A 55 -0.15 -9.65 7.89
CA ASN A 55 0.13 -10.76 8.81
C ASN A 55 -1.13 -11.64 9.04
N PRO A 56 -0.98 -12.91 9.46
CA PRO A 56 -2.11 -13.82 9.68
C PRO A 56 -3.12 -13.32 10.72
N ALA A 57 -2.64 -12.56 11.71
CA ALA A 57 -3.46 -11.93 12.74
C ALA A 57 -3.80 -10.46 12.41
N GLY A 58 -3.87 -10.10 11.11
CA GLY A 58 -4.13 -8.78 10.54
C GLY A 58 -4.74 -7.76 11.51
N VAL A 59 -4.01 -6.71 11.85
CA VAL A 59 -4.53 -5.62 12.68
C VAL A 59 -5.21 -4.61 11.76
N PRO A 60 -6.47 -4.21 12.05
CA PRO A 60 -7.14 -3.19 11.27
C PRO A 60 -6.46 -1.84 11.46
N VAL A 61 -6.31 -1.09 10.37
CA VAL A 61 -5.85 0.30 10.41
C VAL A 61 -7.05 1.25 10.27
N GLY A 62 -7.05 2.33 11.05
CA GLY A 62 -8.14 3.30 11.13
C GLY A 62 -8.08 4.43 10.12
N TYR A 63 -7.29 4.31 9.06
CA TYR A 63 -7.14 5.35 8.03
C TYR A 63 -7.48 4.81 6.64
N GLN A 64 -7.76 5.74 5.73
CA GLN A 64 -8.15 5.47 4.35
C GLN A 64 -7.03 5.90 3.39
N PRO A 65 -6.10 5.02 3.02
CA PRO A 65 -4.95 5.41 2.22
C PRO A 65 -5.26 5.40 0.72
N THR A 66 -4.36 6.00 -0.06
CA THR A 66 -4.26 5.70 -1.50
C THR A 66 -3.50 4.39 -1.69
N HIS A 67 -3.73 3.70 -2.81
CA HIS A 67 -3.02 2.45 -3.12
C HIS A 67 -2.24 2.54 -4.43
N GLY A 68 -1.12 1.84 -4.46
CA GLY A 68 -0.24 1.75 -5.61
C GLY A 68 -0.64 0.59 -6.52
N SER A 69 -0.72 0.86 -7.82
CA SER A 69 -0.77 -0.19 -8.83
C SER A 69 0.59 -0.40 -9.48
N ILE A 70 0.91 -1.65 -9.76
CA ILE A 70 1.99 -2.00 -10.68
C ILE A 70 1.33 -2.27 -12.03
N SER A 71 1.60 -1.41 -13.02
CA SER A 71 1.26 -1.68 -14.42
C SER A 71 2.38 -2.44 -15.13
#